data_AF-A0A963MFF0-F1
#
_entry.id   AF-A0A963MFF0-F1
#
_cell.length_a   1.000
_cell.length_b   1.000
_cell.length_c   1.000
_cell.angle_alpha   90.00
_cell.angle_beta   90.00
_cell.angle_gamma   90.00
#
_symmetry.space_group_name_H-M   'P 1'
#
loop_
_entity.id
_entity.type
_entity.pdbx_description
1 polymer ?
#
loop_
_entity_poly.entity_id
_entity_poly.type
_entity_poly.pdbx_seq_one_letter_code
_entity_poly.pdbx_strand_id
1 'polypeptide(L)'
;MQFSENRWLVVAGALIIQICLGAIYSWSVFVNPLKSVFSFTTTQTQVIFSLALATFALVMIYAGKLQDRLGPRKVATLGGIVLGSGYLLASLTGGDFFLIALTIGIIGGAGIGFAYVCPIAACVKWFPDKRGMITGIAVAGFGAGAWFFAKLASHFIDSYGILASFMYLGFIFMASVVIGAQLLRNPPEGWKPAGWNPPASGSAAFLATGSTTDYKWQEMIRHKQFWMLWIMFVCGAIAGLLVIGILKPYGLYSGLSATAAANAVGVLALFNGAGRIIWGMVSDKIGRKNAMTLLFLLQGVMMLVLSEMGSSEITLSIAAAWVGFNFGGNLALFPTTAADYFGTKNVGINYALLFTAYGVAGIAGPILAGSVFDMTGSYIWAFIPSGAACLIAAGVSLGLRSPSRN
;
A
#
# COMPACT_ATOMS: atom_id res chain seq x y z
N MET A 1 31.43 5.43 -14.69
CA MET A 1 31.02 4.13 -14.12
C MET A 1 29.97 3.49 -15.01
N GLN A 2 30.31 2.37 -15.67
CA GLN A 2 29.37 1.58 -16.46
C GLN A 2 28.37 0.93 -15.49
N PHE A 3 27.12 1.41 -15.49
CA PHE A 3 26.02 0.86 -14.67
C PHE A 3 25.77 -0.65 -14.86
N SER A 4 26.36 -1.28 -15.89
CA SER A 4 26.27 -2.73 -16.12
C SER A 4 26.88 -3.56 -14.99
N GLU A 5 27.81 -3.00 -14.20
CA GLU A 5 28.50 -3.77 -13.15
C GLU A 5 27.76 -3.79 -11.80
N ASN A 6 26.82 -2.86 -11.53
CA ASN A 6 26.13 -2.83 -10.24
C ASN A 6 24.61 -2.57 -10.34
N ARG A 7 23.89 -3.57 -10.86
CA ARG A 7 22.42 -3.59 -10.92
C ARG A 7 21.72 -3.42 -9.56
N TRP A 8 22.43 -3.57 -8.44
CA TRP A 8 21.89 -3.36 -7.09
C TRP A 8 21.64 -1.91 -6.72
N LEU A 9 22.26 -0.95 -7.42
CA LEU A 9 21.95 0.47 -7.25
C LEU A 9 20.47 0.78 -7.52
N VAL A 10 19.84 0.04 -8.44
CA VAL A 10 18.41 0.15 -8.72
C VAL A 10 17.56 -0.29 -7.52
N VAL A 11 18.02 -1.32 -6.79
CA VAL A 11 17.35 -1.80 -5.57
C VAL A 11 17.47 -0.77 -4.44
N ALA A 12 18.64 -0.15 -4.29
CA ALA A 12 18.83 0.94 -3.33
C ALA A 12 17.90 2.13 -3.65
N GLY A 13 17.85 2.56 -4.92
CA GLY A 13 16.92 3.59 -5.37
C GLY A 13 15.46 3.23 -5.14
N ALA A 14 15.10 1.96 -5.40
CA ALA A 14 13.77 1.44 -5.15
C ALA A 14 13.38 1.51 -3.67
N LEU A 15 14.27 1.14 -2.77
CA LEU A 15 14.03 1.20 -1.32
C LEU A 15 13.87 2.64 -0.83
N ILE A 16 14.75 3.56 -1.27
CA ILE A 16 14.66 4.98 -0.88
C ILE A 16 13.30 5.56 -1.28
N ILE A 17 12.88 5.33 -2.54
CA ILE A 17 11.58 5.78 -3.02
C ILE A 17 10.48 5.15 -2.17
N GLN A 18 10.44 3.82 -2.08
CA GLN A 18 9.33 3.10 -1.47
C GLN A 18 9.17 3.41 0.01
N ILE A 19 10.26 3.60 0.76
CA ILE A 19 10.23 4.05 2.16
C ILE A 19 9.54 5.41 2.29
N CYS A 20 9.85 6.36 1.40
CA CYS A 20 9.21 7.69 1.40
C CYS A 20 7.72 7.60 1.04
N LEU A 21 7.38 6.84 0.00
CA LEU A 21 5.98 6.68 -0.41
C LEU A 21 5.14 5.97 0.66
N GLY A 22 5.75 5.03 1.37
CA GLY A 22 5.16 4.30 2.50
C GLY A 22 4.78 5.17 3.69
N ALA A 23 5.28 6.40 3.77
CA ALA A 23 4.95 7.35 4.83
C ALA A 23 3.45 7.64 4.92
N ILE A 24 2.69 7.46 3.83
CA ILE A 24 1.23 7.60 3.84
C ILE A 24 0.54 6.71 4.89
N TYR A 25 1.11 5.54 5.22
CA TYR A 25 0.57 4.67 6.26
C TYR A 25 0.90 5.12 7.70
N SER A 26 1.57 6.25 7.87
CA SER A 26 1.73 6.91 9.17
C SER A 26 0.69 8.02 9.42
N TRP A 27 -0.32 8.16 8.56
CA TRP A 27 -1.31 9.24 8.61
C TRP A 27 -1.98 9.43 9.97
N SER A 28 -2.27 8.34 10.70
CA SER A 28 -2.92 8.42 12.02
C SER A 28 -2.16 9.31 13.03
N VAL A 29 -0.86 9.54 12.84
CA VAL A 29 -0.06 10.46 13.65
C VAL A 29 -0.57 11.91 13.57
N PHE A 30 -1.09 12.33 12.42
CA PHE A 30 -1.56 13.70 12.16
C PHE A 30 -3.01 13.94 12.62
N VAL A 31 -3.80 12.88 12.85
CA VAL A 31 -5.24 13.00 13.08
C VAL A 31 -5.55 13.84 14.33
N ASN A 32 -5.02 13.46 15.50
CA ASN A 32 -5.31 14.22 16.74
C ASN A 32 -4.73 15.64 16.75
N PRO A 33 -3.50 15.89 16.24
CA PRO A 33 -3.00 17.24 16.04
C PRO A 33 -3.93 18.11 15.16
N LEU A 34 -4.36 17.60 14.00
CA LEU A 34 -5.27 18.34 13.12
C LEU A 34 -6.61 18.65 13.80
N LYS A 35 -7.15 17.72 14.57
CA LYS A 35 -8.39 17.92 15.36
C LYS A 35 -8.22 18.97 16.45
N SER A 36 -7.12 18.93 17.20
CA SER A 36 -6.90 19.81 18.36
C SER A 36 -6.50 21.23 17.97
N VAL A 37 -5.69 21.40 16.92
CA VAL A 37 -5.15 22.71 16.51
C VAL A 37 -6.06 23.42 15.51
N PHE A 38 -6.61 22.69 14.53
CA PHE A 38 -7.44 23.27 13.46
C PHE A 38 -8.92 22.91 13.57
N SER A 39 -9.33 22.28 14.68
CA SER A 39 -10.73 21.91 14.94
C SER A 39 -11.35 21.01 13.87
N PHE A 40 -10.53 20.21 13.18
CA PHE A 40 -11.06 19.25 12.21
C PHE A 40 -11.90 18.19 12.90
N THR A 41 -12.92 17.69 12.22
CA THR A 41 -13.61 16.46 12.63
C THR A 41 -12.76 15.24 12.28
N THR A 42 -13.07 14.07 12.87
CA THR A 42 -12.35 12.84 12.52
C THR A 42 -12.58 12.51 11.05
N THR A 43 -13.82 12.63 10.55
CA THR A 43 -14.14 12.47 9.12
C THR A 43 -13.30 13.37 8.24
N GLN A 44 -13.12 14.65 8.55
CA GLN A 44 -12.30 15.55 7.74
C GLN A 44 -10.85 15.06 7.63
N THR A 45 -10.24 14.61 8.74
CA THR A 45 -8.88 14.03 8.67
C THR A 45 -8.82 12.77 7.81
N GLN A 46 -9.87 11.93 7.84
CA GLN A 46 -9.92 10.71 7.05
C GLN A 46 -10.23 10.99 5.57
N VAL A 47 -10.97 12.06 5.25
CA VAL A 47 -11.19 12.49 3.86
C VAL A 47 -9.87 12.86 3.18
N ILE A 48 -8.96 13.56 3.86
CA ILE A 48 -7.63 13.88 3.31
C ILE A 48 -6.86 12.60 2.98
N PHE A 49 -6.86 11.64 3.91
CA PHE A 49 -6.23 10.34 3.70
C PHE A 49 -6.87 9.55 2.55
N SER A 50 -8.20 9.53 2.50
CA SER A 50 -8.97 8.88 1.43
C SER A 50 -8.68 9.47 0.06
N LEU A 51 -8.61 10.80 -0.05
CA LEU A 51 -8.24 11.48 -1.28
C LEU A 51 -6.82 11.09 -1.71
N ALA A 52 -5.88 10.97 -0.77
CA ALA A 52 -4.52 10.50 -1.04
C ALA A 52 -4.50 9.09 -1.62
N LEU A 53 -5.21 8.15 -1.00
CA LEU A 53 -5.26 6.76 -1.42
C LEU A 53 -6.01 6.57 -2.76
N ALA A 54 -7.11 7.28 -2.95
CA ALA A 54 -7.88 7.25 -4.19
C ALA A 54 -7.08 7.84 -5.36
N THR A 55 -6.48 9.01 -5.16
CA THR A 55 -5.65 9.67 -6.18
C THR A 55 -4.42 8.83 -6.49
N PHE A 56 -3.78 8.24 -5.47
CA PHE A 56 -2.70 7.28 -5.63
C PHE A 56 -3.11 6.12 -6.57
N ALA A 57 -4.22 5.44 -6.29
CA ALA A 57 -4.68 4.31 -7.09
C ALA A 57 -5.00 4.71 -8.54
N LEU A 58 -5.64 5.87 -8.75
CA LEU A 58 -5.99 6.36 -10.08
C LEU A 58 -4.76 6.77 -10.89
N VAL A 59 -3.85 7.53 -10.29
CA VAL A 59 -2.64 8.03 -10.98
C VAL A 59 -1.70 6.89 -11.33
N MET A 60 -1.66 5.81 -10.53
CA MET A 60 -0.85 4.62 -10.83
C MET A 60 -1.16 4.02 -12.22
N ILE A 61 -2.42 4.04 -12.65
CA ILE A 61 -2.84 3.53 -13.97
C ILE A 61 -2.13 4.30 -15.09
N TYR A 62 -2.05 5.63 -14.97
CA TYR A 62 -1.39 6.50 -15.93
C TYR A 62 0.13 6.43 -15.81
N ALA A 63 0.66 6.40 -14.59
CA ALA A 63 2.08 6.29 -14.31
C ALA A 63 2.71 5.05 -14.96
N GLY A 64 2.00 3.91 -14.94
CA GLY A 64 2.42 2.68 -15.59
C GLY A 64 2.66 2.85 -17.10
N LYS A 65 1.74 3.49 -17.81
CA LYS A 65 1.90 3.77 -19.25
C LYS A 65 3.00 4.79 -19.52
N LEU A 66 3.12 5.79 -18.66
CA LEU A 66 4.10 6.86 -18.82
C LEU A 66 5.53 6.35 -18.61
N GLN A 67 5.77 5.48 -17.62
CA GLN A 67 7.10 4.92 -17.37
C GLN A 67 7.57 4.00 -18.51
N ASP A 68 6.67 3.32 -19.20
CA ASP A 68 7.03 2.47 -20.34
C ASP A 68 7.54 3.30 -21.52
N ARG A 69 7.03 4.54 -21.67
CA ARG A 69 7.46 5.48 -22.72
C ARG A 69 8.68 6.30 -22.33
N LEU A 70 8.70 6.86 -21.13
CA LEU A 70 9.72 7.82 -20.69
C LEU A 70 10.85 7.19 -19.87
N GLY A 71 10.67 5.95 -19.43
CA GLY A 71 11.55 5.26 -18.49
C GLY A 71 11.23 5.58 -17.01
N PRO A 72 11.65 4.68 -16.08
CA PRO A 72 11.28 4.78 -14.67
C PRO A 72 11.89 6.00 -13.96
N ARG A 73 13.09 6.45 -14.36
CA ARG A 73 13.77 7.60 -13.76
C ARG A 73 12.96 8.89 -13.87
N LYS A 74 12.49 9.23 -15.07
CA LYS A 74 11.79 10.50 -15.34
C LYS A 74 10.46 10.55 -14.61
N VAL A 75 9.71 9.46 -14.64
CA VAL A 75 8.39 9.38 -14.01
C VAL A 75 8.49 9.36 -12.48
N ALA A 76 9.48 8.65 -11.91
CA ALA A 76 9.73 8.72 -10.47
C ALA A 76 10.21 10.10 -10.01
N THR A 77 11.01 10.79 -10.82
CA THR A 77 11.43 12.18 -10.53
C THR A 77 10.22 13.11 -10.48
N LEU A 78 9.31 13.01 -11.46
CA LEU A 78 8.04 13.74 -11.44
C LEU A 78 7.24 13.43 -10.18
N GLY A 79 7.11 12.14 -9.81
CA GLY A 79 6.40 11.74 -8.59
C GLY A 79 7.00 12.34 -7.31
N GLY A 80 8.32 12.37 -7.19
CA GLY A 80 9.01 13.01 -6.06
C GLY A 80 8.78 14.52 -5.97
N ILE A 81 8.87 15.22 -7.10
CA ILE A 81 8.59 16.66 -7.17
C ILE A 81 7.13 16.93 -6.80
N VAL A 82 6.18 16.17 -7.35
CA VAL A 82 4.74 16.35 -7.07
C VAL A 82 4.42 16.04 -5.62
N LEU A 83 4.92 14.93 -5.06
CA LEU A 83 4.72 14.56 -3.66
C LEU A 83 5.27 15.63 -2.72
N GLY A 84 6.52 16.03 -2.92
CA GLY A 84 7.16 17.05 -2.10
C GLY A 84 6.46 18.40 -2.21
N SER A 85 6.07 18.82 -3.41
CA SER A 85 5.32 20.06 -3.63
C SER A 85 3.96 20.04 -2.94
N GLY A 86 3.25 18.90 -2.94
CA GLY A 86 2.00 18.75 -2.20
C GLY A 86 2.18 19.04 -0.71
N TYR A 87 3.20 18.46 -0.08
CA TYR A 87 3.50 18.71 1.34
C TYR A 87 4.03 20.13 1.62
N LEU A 88 4.86 20.69 0.73
CA LEU A 88 5.32 22.07 0.86
C LEU A 88 4.16 23.07 0.74
N LEU A 89 3.25 22.88 -0.22
CA LEU A 89 2.06 23.71 -0.34
C LEU A 89 1.13 23.54 0.87
N ALA A 90 1.02 22.33 1.43
CA ALA A 90 0.26 22.08 2.65
C ALA A 90 0.77 22.89 3.86
N SER A 91 2.06 23.23 3.90
CA SER A 91 2.63 24.08 4.96
C SER A 91 2.17 25.53 4.91
N LEU A 92 1.66 25.99 3.77
CA LEU A 92 1.26 27.38 3.51
C LEU A 92 -0.25 27.60 3.62
N THR A 93 -1.02 26.57 3.97
CA THR A 93 -2.50 26.60 3.93
C THR A 93 -3.14 27.27 5.14
N GLY A 94 -2.35 27.59 6.17
CA GLY A 94 -2.87 28.12 7.44
C GLY A 94 -3.77 27.14 8.20
N GLY A 95 -3.79 25.86 7.83
CA GLY A 95 -4.68 24.86 8.43
C GLY A 95 -6.03 24.71 7.74
N ASP A 96 -6.26 25.35 6.58
CA ASP A 96 -7.52 25.20 5.85
C ASP A 96 -7.72 23.75 5.35
N PHE A 97 -8.89 23.19 5.66
CA PHE A 97 -9.24 21.81 5.33
C PHE A 97 -9.22 21.54 3.83
N PHE A 98 -9.84 22.39 3.01
CA PHE A 98 -9.96 22.16 1.57
C PHE A 98 -8.59 22.26 0.89
N LEU A 99 -7.76 23.20 1.31
CA LEU A 99 -6.40 23.33 0.80
C LEU A 99 -5.51 22.16 1.23
N ILE A 100 -5.62 21.66 2.46
CA ILE A 100 -4.87 20.45 2.88
C ILE A 100 -5.37 19.21 2.13
N ALA A 101 -6.68 19.07 1.92
CA ALA A 101 -7.27 17.99 1.13
C ALA A 101 -6.79 18.02 -0.33
N LEU A 102 -6.68 19.21 -0.93
CA LEU A 102 -6.12 19.39 -2.27
C LEU A 102 -4.62 19.05 -2.30
N THR A 103 -3.85 19.59 -1.38
CA THR A 103 -2.38 19.54 -1.41
C THR A 103 -1.83 18.18 -0.97
N ILE A 104 -2.26 17.63 0.16
CA ILE A 104 -1.82 16.30 0.62
C ILE A 104 -2.66 15.20 -0.03
N GLY A 105 -3.98 15.37 -0.06
CA GLY A 105 -4.91 14.38 -0.61
C GLY A 105 -4.75 14.19 -2.12
N ILE A 106 -4.87 15.26 -2.90
CA ILE A 106 -4.82 15.10 -4.37
C ILE A 106 -3.38 15.17 -4.88
N ILE A 107 -2.65 16.27 -4.61
CA ILE A 107 -1.30 16.46 -5.15
C ILE A 107 -0.33 15.42 -4.54
N GLY A 108 -0.31 15.28 -3.21
CA GLY A 108 0.50 14.27 -2.53
C GLY A 108 0.19 12.84 -3.00
N GLY A 109 -1.10 12.47 -3.06
CA GLY A 109 -1.55 11.17 -3.58
C GLY A 109 -1.11 10.93 -5.04
N ALA A 110 -1.19 11.93 -5.90
CA ALA A 110 -0.73 11.84 -7.28
C ALA A 110 0.79 11.61 -7.37
N GLY A 111 1.57 12.30 -6.52
CA GLY A 111 3.01 12.10 -6.43
C GLY A 111 3.39 10.65 -6.09
N ILE A 112 2.65 10.05 -5.14
CA ILE A 112 2.79 8.63 -4.81
C ILE A 112 2.47 7.74 -6.02
N GLY A 113 1.36 8.02 -6.73
CA GLY A 113 0.97 7.28 -7.93
C GLY A 113 2.02 7.28 -9.03
N PHE A 114 2.64 8.42 -9.31
CA PHE A 114 3.72 8.51 -10.31
C PHE A 114 4.98 7.74 -9.89
N ALA A 115 5.36 7.80 -8.62
CA ALA A 115 6.62 7.22 -8.16
C ALA A 115 6.54 5.71 -7.84
N TYR A 116 5.38 5.18 -7.42
CA TYR A 116 5.26 3.83 -6.86
C TYR A 116 5.63 2.69 -7.82
N VAL A 117 5.14 2.75 -9.07
CA VAL A 117 5.28 1.65 -10.03
C VAL A 117 6.69 1.59 -10.67
N CYS A 118 7.37 2.74 -10.73
CA CYS A 118 8.68 2.93 -11.36
C CYS A 118 9.79 2.02 -10.80
N PRO A 119 10.06 2.00 -9.49
CA PRO A 119 11.10 1.16 -8.92
C PRO A 119 10.81 -0.33 -9.07
N ILE A 120 9.53 -0.74 -8.94
CA ILE A 120 9.11 -2.12 -9.10
C ILE A 120 9.42 -2.60 -10.52
N ALA A 121 9.04 -1.82 -11.54
CA ALA A 121 9.28 -2.17 -12.93
C ALA A 121 10.77 -2.23 -13.28
N ALA A 122 11.57 -1.27 -12.79
CA ALA A 122 13.02 -1.26 -13.01
C ALA A 122 13.69 -2.50 -12.39
N CYS A 123 13.35 -2.83 -11.15
CA CYS A 123 13.84 -3.99 -10.43
C CYS A 123 13.55 -5.32 -11.17
N VAL A 124 12.32 -5.52 -11.66
CA VAL A 124 11.95 -6.75 -12.39
C VAL A 124 12.77 -6.93 -13.67
N LYS A 125 13.07 -5.83 -14.38
CA LYS A 125 13.87 -5.86 -15.60
C LYS A 125 15.33 -6.23 -15.33
N TRP A 126 15.92 -5.74 -14.25
CA TRP A 126 17.31 -6.02 -13.86
C TRP A 126 17.53 -7.37 -13.18
N PHE A 127 16.49 -7.94 -12.57
CA PHE A 127 16.60 -9.19 -11.82
C PHE A 127 15.60 -10.24 -12.32
N PRO A 128 15.68 -10.66 -13.60
CA PRO A 128 14.82 -11.71 -14.13
C PRO A 128 15.08 -13.08 -13.46
N ASP A 129 16.29 -13.27 -12.91
CA ASP A 129 16.73 -14.43 -12.12
C ASP A 129 16.14 -14.49 -10.71
N LYS A 130 15.73 -13.35 -10.15
CA LYS A 130 15.28 -13.23 -8.74
C LYS A 130 14.04 -12.33 -8.61
N ARG A 131 13.14 -12.36 -9.60
CA ARG A 131 12.02 -11.41 -9.72
C ARG A 131 11.24 -11.24 -8.44
N GLY A 132 10.74 -12.34 -7.86
CA GLY A 132 9.91 -12.32 -6.65
C GLY A 132 10.61 -11.77 -5.41
N MET A 133 11.89 -12.11 -5.21
CA MET A 133 12.67 -11.61 -4.07
C MET A 133 12.88 -10.11 -4.15
N ILE A 134 13.28 -9.60 -5.33
CA ILE A 134 13.60 -8.18 -5.50
C ILE A 134 12.34 -7.32 -5.50
N THR A 135 11.26 -7.77 -6.13
CA THR A 135 9.96 -7.07 -6.01
C THR A 135 9.48 -7.09 -4.57
N GLY A 136 9.62 -8.21 -3.86
CA GLY A 136 9.33 -8.32 -2.44
C GLY A 136 10.08 -7.29 -1.60
N ILE A 137 11.41 -7.20 -1.75
CA ILE A 137 12.25 -6.22 -1.04
C ILE A 137 11.82 -4.78 -1.34
N ALA A 138 11.66 -4.43 -2.63
CA ALA A 138 11.25 -3.08 -3.03
C ALA A 138 9.90 -2.69 -2.42
N VAL A 139 8.93 -3.61 -2.48
CA VAL A 139 7.57 -3.38 -1.99
C VAL A 139 7.48 -3.45 -0.46
N ALA A 140 8.35 -4.22 0.21
CA ALA A 140 8.46 -4.24 1.67
C ALA A 140 8.91 -2.89 2.22
N GLY A 141 9.76 -2.16 1.50
CA GLY A 141 10.14 -0.78 1.83
C GLY A 141 8.93 0.15 1.97
N PHE A 142 7.91 -0.02 1.13
CA PHE A 142 6.66 0.75 1.25
C PHE A 142 5.88 0.40 2.51
N GLY A 143 5.79 -0.88 2.86
CA GLY A 143 5.10 -1.30 4.10
C GLY A 143 5.81 -0.80 5.36
N ALA A 144 7.15 -0.91 5.38
CA ALA A 144 7.97 -0.56 6.54
C ALA A 144 8.22 0.96 6.67
N GLY A 145 8.07 1.74 5.59
CA GLY A 145 8.38 3.18 5.59
C GLY A 145 7.64 3.99 6.66
N ALA A 146 6.39 3.61 6.95
CA ALA A 146 5.60 4.24 8.01
C ALA A 146 6.20 4.08 9.42
N TRP A 147 6.99 3.02 9.70
CA TRP A 147 7.66 2.88 11.00
C TRP A 147 8.64 4.01 11.26
N PHE A 148 9.41 4.41 10.24
CA PHE A 148 10.35 5.53 10.32
C PHE A 148 9.61 6.87 10.34
N PHE A 149 8.70 7.09 9.39
CA PHE A 149 8.03 8.38 9.24
C PHE A 149 7.01 8.69 10.32
N ALA A 150 6.40 7.70 10.98
CA ALA A 150 5.51 7.96 12.13
C ALA A 150 6.25 8.64 13.29
N LYS A 151 7.48 8.17 13.59
CA LYS A 151 8.33 8.75 14.63
C LYS A 151 8.83 10.13 14.23
N LEU A 152 9.32 10.26 13.01
CA LEU A 152 9.83 11.53 12.48
C LEU A 152 8.72 12.61 12.43
N ALA A 153 7.53 12.25 11.94
CA ALA A 153 6.38 13.14 11.91
C ALA A 153 5.93 13.54 13.32
N SER A 154 5.85 12.59 14.27
CA SER A 154 5.51 12.92 15.67
C SER A 154 6.51 13.93 16.25
N HIS A 155 7.81 13.69 16.07
CA HIS A 155 8.84 14.60 16.54
C HIS A 155 8.74 16.00 15.93
N PHE A 156 8.49 16.11 14.62
CA PHE A 156 8.29 17.41 13.98
C PHE A 156 7.04 18.12 14.47
N ILE A 157 5.94 17.39 14.68
CA ILE A 157 4.69 17.98 15.17
C ILE A 157 4.90 18.53 16.58
N ASP A 158 5.52 17.74 17.45
CA ASP A 158 5.74 18.11 18.86
C ASP A 158 6.73 19.28 18.99
N SER A 159 7.71 19.38 18.10
CA SER A 159 8.78 20.39 18.19
C SER A 159 8.49 21.68 17.42
N TYR A 160 7.79 21.60 16.28
CA TYR A 160 7.63 22.71 15.32
C TYR A 160 6.18 22.96 14.89
N GLY A 161 5.24 22.09 15.28
CA GLY A 161 3.84 22.17 14.87
C GLY A 161 3.56 21.54 13.50
N ILE A 162 2.27 21.52 13.13
CA ILE A 162 1.76 20.71 12.01
C ILE A 162 2.23 21.25 10.65
N LEU A 163 2.11 22.56 10.43
CA LEU A 163 2.46 23.16 9.13
C LEU A 163 3.96 23.05 8.85
N ALA A 164 4.81 23.32 9.84
CA ALA A 164 6.26 23.14 9.71
C ALA A 164 6.63 21.66 9.48
N SER A 165 5.90 20.72 10.10
CA SER A 165 6.07 19.28 9.83
C SER A 165 5.80 18.94 8.36
N PHE A 166 4.74 19.49 7.77
CA PHE A 166 4.49 19.31 6.34
C PHE A 166 5.61 19.89 5.48
N MET A 167 6.16 21.05 5.84
CA MET A 167 7.30 21.65 5.14
C MET A 167 8.52 20.73 5.15
N TYR A 168 8.94 20.26 6.34
CA TYR A 168 10.12 19.39 6.47
C TYR A 168 9.94 18.06 5.75
N LEU A 169 8.78 17.44 5.89
CA LEU A 169 8.46 16.20 5.17
C LEU A 169 8.42 16.44 3.65
N GLY A 170 7.92 17.58 3.19
CA GLY A 170 7.91 17.95 1.78
C GLY A 170 9.31 18.01 1.18
N PHE A 171 10.25 18.68 1.85
CA PHE A 171 11.66 18.68 1.42
C PHE A 171 12.28 17.29 1.46
N ILE A 172 12.07 16.52 2.52
CA ILE A 172 12.61 15.16 2.67
C ILE A 172 12.08 14.25 1.56
N PHE A 173 10.77 14.24 1.30
CA PHE A 173 10.16 13.44 0.26
C PHE A 173 10.64 13.85 -1.12
N MET A 174 10.69 15.15 -1.42
CA MET A 174 11.19 15.65 -2.71
C MET A 174 12.62 15.18 -2.95
N ALA A 175 13.53 15.50 -2.02
CA ALA A 175 14.93 15.19 -2.16
C ALA A 175 15.17 13.67 -2.25
N SER A 176 14.61 12.90 -1.31
CA SER A 176 14.84 11.45 -1.22
C SER A 176 14.27 10.70 -2.43
N VAL A 177 13.04 11.02 -2.84
CA VAL A 177 12.43 10.35 -4.00
C VAL A 177 13.15 10.73 -5.29
N VAL A 178 13.56 12.00 -5.46
CA VAL A 178 14.32 12.43 -6.65
C VAL A 178 15.70 11.76 -6.68
N ILE A 179 16.42 11.69 -5.56
CA ILE A 179 17.70 10.99 -5.44
C ILE A 179 17.53 9.50 -5.79
N GLY A 180 16.55 8.84 -5.17
CA GLY A 180 16.24 7.43 -5.45
C GLY A 180 15.86 7.22 -6.92
N ALA A 181 15.15 8.16 -7.52
CA ALA A 181 14.78 8.12 -8.94
C ALA A 181 16.00 8.19 -9.87
N GLN A 182 17.06 8.93 -9.50
CA GLN A 182 18.28 9.01 -10.31
C GLN A 182 19.04 7.68 -10.36
N LEU A 183 18.84 6.82 -9.36
CA LEU A 183 19.39 5.47 -9.31
C LEU A 183 18.59 4.46 -10.14
N LEU A 184 17.36 4.80 -10.55
CA LEU A 184 16.55 3.95 -11.42
C LEU A 184 17.02 4.05 -12.87
N ARG A 185 17.17 2.90 -13.53
CA ARG A 185 17.42 2.81 -14.97
C ARG A 185 16.86 1.50 -15.50
N ASN A 186 16.41 1.48 -16.76
CA ASN A 186 16.14 0.21 -17.43
C ASN A 186 17.47 -0.43 -17.88
N PRO A 187 17.59 -1.77 -17.87
CA PRO A 187 18.73 -2.43 -18.49
C PRO A 187 18.73 -2.20 -20.02
N PRO A 188 19.88 -2.32 -20.70
CA PRO A 188 19.95 -2.31 -22.16
C PRO A 188 19.02 -3.36 -22.78
N GLU A 189 18.54 -3.11 -24.00
CA GLU A 189 17.74 -4.10 -24.72
C GLU A 189 18.52 -5.41 -24.89
N GLY A 190 17.85 -6.54 -24.65
CA GLY A 190 18.46 -7.87 -24.72
C GLY A 190 19.36 -8.25 -23.54
N TRP A 191 19.55 -7.37 -22.54
CA TRP A 191 20.35 -7.68 -21.36
C TRP A 191 19.78 -8.88 -20.59
N LYS A 192 20.69 -9.76 -20.14
CA LYS A 192 20.39 -10.91 -19.29
C LYS A 192 21.49 -11.05 -18.23
N PRO A 193 21.17 -11.53 -17.01
CA PRO A 193 22.19 -11.85 -16.02
C PRO A 193 23.14 -12.93 -16.55
N ALA A 194 24.43 -12.82 -16.21
CA ALA A 194 25.42 -13.83 -16.58
C ALA A 194 25.01 -15.22 -16.04
N GLY A 195 25.06 -16.25 -16.89
CA GLY A 195 24.67 -17.62 -16.53
C GLY A 195 23.16 -17.84 -16.35
N TRP A 196 22.33 -16.82 -16.53
CA TRP A 196 20.87 -16.98 -16.53
C TRP A 196 20.36 -17.17 -17.95
N ASN A 197 19.91 -18.39 -18.25
CA ASN A 197 19.10 -18.64 -19.43
C ASN A 197 17.62 -18.45 -19.04
N PRO A 198 16.82 -17.81 -19.91
CA PRO A 198 15.38 -17.80 -19.72
C PRO A 198 14.90 -19.23 -19.50
N PRO A 199 14.04 -19.50 -18.51
CA PRO A 199 13.38 -20.78 -18.42
C PRO A 199 12.81 -21.09 -19.81
N ALA A 200 13.11 -22.27 -20.36
CA ALA A 200 12.52 -22.69 -21.62
C ALA A 200 11.02 -22.39 -21.54
N SER A 201 10.48 -21.72 -22.55
CA SER A 201 9.08 -21.31 -22.62
C SER A 201 8.19 -22.49 -22.24
N GLY A 202 7.77 -22.59 -20.97
CA GLY A 202 7.12 -23.79 -20.43
C GLY A 202 7.87 -24.59 -19.33
N SER A 203 8.77 -24.01 -18.52
CA SER A 203 9.26 -24.71 -17.32
C SER A 203 8.07 -25.08 -16.41
N ALA A 204 7.97 -26.36 -16.04
CA ALA A 204 6.83 -26.96 -15.34
C ALA A 204 6.35 -26.22 -14.08
N ALA A 205 7.21 -25.46 -13.39
CA ALA A 205 6.82 -24.63 -12.24
C ALA A 205 5.96 -23.40 -12.60
N PHE A 206 6.03 -22.91 -13.85
CA PHE A 206 5.19 -21.82 -14.37
C PHE A 206 3.89 -22.34 -15.00
N LEU A 207 3.87 -23.62 -15.40
CA LEU A 207 2.70 -24.32 -15.97
C LEU A 207 1.87 -25.07 -14.91
N ALA A 208 2.38 -25.22 -13.68
CA ALA A 208 1.77 -26.06 -12.65
C ALA A 208 0.53 -25.44 -11.96
N THR A 209 0.25 -24.14 -12.14
CA THR A 209 -0.88 -23.46 -11.50
C THR A 209 -1.77 -22.75 -12.50
N GLY A 210 -2.29 -23.53 -13.45
CA GLY A 210 -3.62 -23.32 -14.05
C GLY A 210 -3.96 -21.93 -14.56
N SER A 211 -3.41 -21.56 -15.72
CA SER A 211 -4.09 -20.91 -16.86
C SER A 211 -3.01 -20.62 -17.90
N THR A 212 -3.01 -21.35 -19.01
CA THR A 212 -2.06 -21.15 -20.14
C THR A 212 -2.41 -19.92 -20.99
N THR A 213 -3.34 -19.08 -20.55
CA THR A 213 -3.97 -18.05 -21.37
C THR A 213 -3.67 -16.66 -20.85
N ASP A 214 -2.96 -15.86 -21.64
CA ASP A 214 -2.78 -14.43 -21.38
C ASP A 214 -4.03 -13.65 -21.79
N TYR A 215 -4.82 -13.22 -20.80
CA TYR A 215 -6.03 -12.44 -21.03
C TYR A 215 -5.72 -10.98 -21.28
N LYS A 216 -6.39 -10.36 -22.25
CA LYS A 216 -6.49 -8.91 -22.34
C LYS A 216 -7.40 -8.38 -21.24
N TRP A 217 -7.23 -7.12 -20.85
CA TRP A 217 -8.02 -6.53 -19.78
C TRP A 217 -9.53 -6.57 -20.05
N GLN A 218 -9.96 -6.42 -21.31
CA GLN A 218 -11.37 -6.51 -21.72
C GLN A 218 -11.95 -7.91 -21.52
N GLU A 219 -11.12 -8.95 -21.66
CA GLU A 219 -11.52 -10.33 -21.45
C GLU A 219 -11.56 -10.64 -19.95
N MET A 220 -10.54 -10.18 -19.20
CA MET A 220 -10.44 -10.34 -17.76
C MET A 220 -11.69 -9.84 -17.02
N ILE A 221 -12.15 -8.61 -17.32
CA ILE A 221 -13.29 -8.00 -16.61
C ILE A 221 -14.63 -8.70 -16.87
N ARG A 222 -14.72 -9.54 -17.91
CA ARG A 222 -15.92 -10.34 -18.22
C ARG A 222 -15.99 -11.61 -17.38
N HIS A 223 -14.89 -12.02 -16.75
CA HIS A 223 -14.87 -13.20 -15.89
C HIS A 223 -15.33 -12.86 -14.47
N LYS A 224 -16.17 -13.74 -13.89
CA LYS A 224 -16.59 -13.64 -12.48
C LYS A 224 -15.41 -13.61 -11.51
N GLN A 225 -14.32 -14.29 -11.83
CA GLN A 225 -13.10 -14.33 -11.02
C GLN A 225 -12.51 -12.94 -10.79
N PHE A 226 -12.57 -12.05 -11.79
CA PHE A 226 -12.11 -10.68 -11.62
C PHE A 226 -12.92 -9.98 -10.53
N TRP A 227 -14.26 -10.06 -10.59
CA TRP A 227 -15.14 -9.41 -9.62
C TRP A 227 -15.07 -10.05 -8.24
N MET A 228 -14.87 -11.36 -8.14
CA MET A 228 -14.60 -12.03 -6.87
C MET A 228 -13.32 -11.49 -6.23
N LEU A 229 -12.22 -11.45 -6.98
CA LEU A 229 -10.96 -10.87 -6.50
C LEU A 229 -11.12 -9.39 -6.16
N TRP A 230 -11.83 -8.62 -6.99
CA TRP A 230 -12.04 -7.19 -6.78
C TRP A 230 -12.79 -6.93 -5.46
N ILE A 231 -13.93 -7.62 -5.23
CA ILE A 231 -14.72 -7.48 -4.00
C ILE A 231 -13.91 -7.92 -2.78
N MET A 232 -13.21 -9.06 -2.87
CA MET A 232 -12.34 -9.52 -1.80
C MET A 232 -11.27 -8.48 -1.47
N PHE A 233 -10.68 -7.85 -2.48
CA PHE A 233 -9.65 -6.84 -2.28
C PHE A 233 -10.23 -5.58 -1.62
N VAL A 234 -11.43 -5.15 -2.02
CA VAL A 234 -12.14 -4.06 -1.33
C VAL A 234 -12.31 -4.39 0.16
N CYS A 235 -12.88 -5.55 0.49
CA CYS A 235 -13.12 -5.95 1.88
C CYS A 235 -11.83 -5.99 2.71
N GLY A 236 -10.77 -6.59 2.17
CA GLY A 236 -9.49 -6.73 2.86
C GLY A 236 -8.73 -5.42 3.04
N ALA A 237 -8.80 -4.56 2.02
CA ALA A 237 -8.17 -3.25 2.08
C ALA A 237 -8.93 -2.30 3.00
N ILE A 238 -10.26 -2.38 3.10
CA ILE A 238 -11.06 -1.58 4.06
C ILE A 238 -10.55 -1.84 5.47
N ALA A 239 -10.43 -3.10 5.89
CA ALA A 239 -10.00 -3.43 7.24
C ALA A 239 -8.60 -2.87 7.57
N GLY A 240 -7.64 -3.03 6.67
CA GLY A 240 -6.28 -2.53 6.88
C GLY A 240 -6.20 -0.99 6.88
N LEU A 241 -6.78 -0.34 5.86
CA LEU A 241 -6.71 1.11 5.68
C LEU A 241 -7.48 1.87 6.76
N LEU A 242 -8.61 1.32 7.21
CA LEU A 242 -9.37 1.84 8.35
C LEU A 242 -8.46 1.91 9.58
N VAL A 243 -7.85 0.80 9.99
CA VAL A 243 -7.00 0.76 11.19
C VAL A 243 -5.78 1.65 11.01
N ILE A 244 -5.11 1.63 9.85
CA ILE A 244 -3.98 2.52 9.55
C ILE A 244 -4.33 3.99 9.75
N GLY A 245 -5.52 4.40 9.31
CA GLY A 245 -5.99 5.79 9.38
C GLY A 245 -6.28 6.27 10.81
N ILE A 246 -6.58 5.37 11.75
CA ILE A 246 -7.07 5.72 13.10
C ILE A 246 -6.31 5.08 14.26
N LEU A 247 -5.27 4.27 14.02
CA LEU A 247 -4.63 3.47 15.08
C LEU A 247 -4.11 4.30 16.27
N LYS A 248 -3.39 5.41 16.01
CA LYS A 248 -2.95 6.31 17.09
C LYS A 248 -4.13 6.98 17.83
N PRO A 249 -5.11 7.59 17.13
CA PRO A 249 -6.34 8.09 17.75
C PRO A 249 -7.08 7.04 18.59
N TYR A 250 -7.18 5.80 18.12
CA TYR A 250 -7.83 4.71 18.83
C TYR A 250 -7.09 4.35 20.12
N GLY A 251 -5.75 4.21 20.08
CA GLY A 251 -4.97 3.96 21.29
C GLY A 251 -5.13 5.08 22.34
N LEU A 252 -5.14 6.34 21.91
CA LEU A 252 -5.38 7.49 22.79
C LEU A 252 -6.81 7.50 23.36
N TYR A 253 -7.81 7.20 22.52
CA TYR A 253 -9.21 7.04 22.94
C TYR A 253 -9.36 5.93 23.98
N SER A 254 -8.60 4.84 23.85
CA SER A 254 -8.57 3.73 24.81
C SER A 254 -7.75 4.01 26.08
N GLY A 255 -7.25 5.24 26.27
CA GLY A 255 -6.54 5.67 27.48
C GLY A 255 -5.03 5.41 27.47
N LEU A 256 -4.44 5.02 26.34
CA LEU A 256 -3.00 4.83 26.24
C LEU A 256 -2.25 6.17 26.13
N SER A 257 -0.96 6.15 26.46
CA SER A 257 -0.08 7.29 26.22
C SER A 257 0.14 7.51 24.72
N ALA A 258 0.50 8.75 24.34
CA ALA A 258 0.84 9.08 22.95
C ALA A 258 2.00 8.22 22.41
N THR A 259 2.96 7.88 23.27
CA THR A 259 4.10 7.01 22.93
C THR A 259 3.65 5.58 22.67
N ALA A 260 2.83 5.00 23.55
CA ALA A 260 2.29 3.64 23.37
C ALA A 260 1.45 3.53 22.09
N ALA A 261 0.58 4.52 21.84
CA ALA A 261 -0.23 4.55 20.62
C ALA A 261 0.63 4.71 19.35
N ALA A 262 1.71 5.50 19.39
CA ALA A 262 2.66 5.64 18.28
C ALA A 262 3.50 4.37 18.05
N ASN A 263 3.87 3.65 19.12
CA ASN A 263 4.57 2.37 19.01
C ASN A 263 3.72 1.35 18.25
N ALA A 264 2.41 1.28 18.51
CA ALA A 264 1.50 0.39 17.79
C ALA A 264 1.47 0.68 16.27
N VAL A 265 1.49 1.97 15.87
CA VAL A 265 1.60 2.36 14.45
C VAL A 265 2.89 1.83 13.81
N GLY A 266 4.01 1.93 14.54
CA GLY A 266 5.28 1.38 14.11
C GLY A 266 5.24 -0.15 13.96
N VAL A 267 4.66 -0.85 14.93
CA VAL A 267 4.50 -2.32 14.89
C VAL A 267 3.66 -2.76 13.69
N LEU A 268 2.53 -2.07 13.43
CA LEU A 268 1.70 -2.31 12.25
C LEU A 268 2.51 -2.21 10.96
N ALA A 269 3.32 -1.16 10.81
CA ALA A 269 4.13 -0.93 9.62
C ALA A 269 5.18 -2.02 9.39
N LEU A 270 5.89 -2.46 10.44
CA LEU A 270 6.87 -3.54 10.35
C LEU A 270 6.21 -4.85 9.90
N PHE A 271 5.09 -5.21 10.52
CA PHE A 271 4.35 -6.41 10.15
C PHE A 271 3.68 -6.28 8.78
N ASN A 272 3.33 -5.07 8.33
CA ASN A 272 2.90 -4.85 6.95
C ASN A 272 3.98 -5.22 5.93
N GLY A 273 5.24 -4.84 6.19
CA GLY A 273 6.37 -5.27 5.39
C GLY A 273 6.54 -6.79 5.42
N ALA A 274 6.56 -7.39 6.61
CA ALA A 274 6.74 -8.83 6.81
C ALA A 274 5.63 -9.67 6.16
N GLY A 275 4.39 -9.22 6.26
CA GLY A 275 3.21 -9.87 5.70
C GLY A 275 3.29 -10.05 4.19
N ARG A 276 3.85 -9.07 3.46
CA ARG A 276 4.03 -9.17 2.00
C ARG A 276 4.95 -10.32 1.61
N ILE A 277 5.96 -10.59 2.43
CA ILE A 277 6.95 -11.65 2.19
C ILE A 277 6.38 -13.00 2.61
N ILE A 278 5.90 -13.09 3.86
CA ILE A 278 5.50 -14.36 4.47
C ILE A 278 4.23 -14.90 3.81
N TRP A 279 3.21 -14.08 3.53
CA TRP A 279 2.01 -14.56 2.84
C TRP A 279 2.30 -15.02 1.42
N GLY A 280 3.26 -14.39 0.72
CA GLY A 280 3.76 -14.87 -0.56
C GLY A 280 4.27 -16.31 -0.44
N MET A 281 5.20 -16.55 0.49
CA MET A 281 5.77 -17.88 0.75
C MET A 281 4.73 -18.91 1.19
N VAL A 282 3.78 -18.52 2.06
CA VAL A 282 2.68 -19.40 2.49
C VAL A 282 1.82 -19.79 1.30
N SER A 283 1.44 -18.82 0.46
CA SER A 283 0.57 -19.08 -0.69
C SER A 283 1.22 -19.92 -1.79
N ASP A 284 2.54 -19.91 -1.90
CA ASP A 284 3.27 -20.84 -2.77
C ASP A 284 3.16 -22.30 -2.27
N LYS A 285 3.04 -22.51 -0.96
CA LYS A 285 2.95 -23.85 -0.35
C LYS A 285 1.52 -24.40 -0.31
N ILE A 286 0.55 -23.59 0.11
CA ILE A 286 -0.84 -24.04 0.32
C ILE A 286 -1.79 -23.66 -0.83
N GLY A 287 -1.27 -22.96 -1.85
CA GLY A 287 -2.04 -22.42 -2.96
C GLY A 287 -2.71 -21.08 -2.65
N ARG A 288 -2.91 -20.26 -3.69
CA ARG A 288 -3.47 -18.90 -3.59
C ARG A 288 -4.82 -18.86 -2.89
N LYS A 289 -5.74 -19.74 -3.30
CA LYS A 289 -7.09 -19.85 -2.73
C LYS A 289 -7.04 -20.02 -1.20
N ASN A 290 -6.33 -21.04 -0.72
CA ASN A 290 -6.30 -21.36 0.71
C ASN A 290 -5.61 -20.26 1.52
N ALA A 291 -4.54 -19.66 0.97
CA ALA A 291 -3.87 -18.53 1.61
C ALA A 291 -4.79 -17.32 1.73
N MET A 292 -5.54 -16.96 0.69
CA MET A 292 -6.50 -15.86 0.76
C MET A 292 -7.63 -16.16 1.76
N THR A 293 -8.19 -17.38 1.75
CA THR A 293 -9.21 -17.77 2.73
C THR A 293 -8.69 -17.61 4.16
N LEU A 294 -7.50 -18.15 4.45
CA LEU A 294 -6.90 -18.06 5.77
C LEU A 294 -6.64 -16.59 6.16
N LEU A 295 -6.07 -15.79 5.26
CA LEU A 295 -5.83 -14.37 5.50
C LEU A 295 -7.11 -13.62 5.87
N PHE A 296 -8.18 -13.82 5.10
CA PHE A 296 -9.46 -13.16 5.35
C PHE A 296 -10.15 -13.62 6.63
N LEU A 297 -10.07 -14.91 6.97
CA LEU A 297 -10.57 -15.43 8.24
C LEU A 297 -9.82 -14.79 9.41
N LEU A 298 -8.49 -14.83 9.38
CA LEU A 298 -7.65 -14.27 10.43
C LEU A 298 -7.85 -12.76 10.57
N GLN A 299 -8.02 -12.04 9.47
CA GLN A 299 -8.29 -10.60 9.49
C GLN A 299 -9.70 -10.30 10.01
N GLY A 300 -10.72 -11.06 9.59
CA GLY A 300 -12.10 -10.87 10.02
C GLY A 300 -12.26 -11.06 11.52
N VAL A 301 -11.73 -12.16 12.07
CA VAL A 301 -11.73 -12.41 13.52
C VAL A 301 -11.00 -11.30 14.27
N MET A 302 -9.83 -10.87 13.78
CA MET A 302 -9.08 -9.81 14.43
C MET A 302 -9.87 -8.49 14.48
N MET A 303 -10.55 -8.11 13.39
CA MET A 303 -11.36 -6.90 13.38
C MET A 303 -12.53 -6.96 14.36
N LEU A 304 -13.12 -8.14 14.61
CA LEU A 304 -14.21 -8.31 15.58
C LEU A 304 -13.73 -8.16 17.03
N VAL A 305 -12.50 -8.58 17.35
CA VAL A 305 -11.94 -8.53 18.71
C VAL A 305 -11.15 -7.25 18.98
N LEU A 306 -10.82 -6.47 17.94
CA LEU A 306 -9.97 -5.27 18.03
C LEU A 306 -10.45 -4.25 19.08
N SER A 307 -11.77 -4.09 19.26
CA SER A 307 -12.36 -3.18 20.26
C SER A 307 -11.97 -3.53 21.69
N GLU A 308 -11.68 -4.80 21.97
CA GLU A 308 -11.31 -5.28 23.31
C GLU A 308 -9.81 -5.16 23.57
N MET A 309 -9.00 -4.94 22.52
CA MET A 309 -7.54 -4.95 22.60
C MET A 309 -6.92 -3.56 22.73
N GLY A 310 -7.72 -2.49 22.80
CA GLY A 310 -7.24 -1.11 22.91
C GLY A 310 -6.70 -0.69 24.28
N SER A 311 -7.06 -1.41 25.35
CA SER A 311 -6.83 -0.99 26.75
C SER A 311 -5.40 -1.15 27.27
N SER A 312 -4.52 -1.83 26.53
CA SER A 312 -3.11 -2.02 26.89
C SER A 312 -2.20 -1.87 25.67
N GLU A 313 -1.01 -1.32 25.89
CA GLU A 313 0.01 -1.18 24.83
C GLU A 313 0.36 -2.53 24.19
N ILE A 314 0.43 -3.58 25.00
CA ILE A 314 0.78 -4.93 24.53
C ILE A 314 -0.33 -5.47 23.64
N THR A 315 -1.58 -5.42 24.09
CA THR A 315 -2.72 -5.95 23.31
C THR A 315 -2.93 -5.15 22.03
N LEU A 316 -2.81 -3.82 22.09
CA LEU A 316 -2.93 -2.99 20.89
C LEU A 316 -1.79 -3.27 19.90
N SER A 317 -0.57 -3.50 20.38
CA SER A 317 0.57 -3.85 19.53
C SER A 317 0.39 -5.22 18.86
N ILE A 318 -0.16 -6.21 19.57
CA ILE A 318 -0.49 -7.51 18.98
C ILE A 318 -1.54 -7.35 17.88
N ALA A 319 -2.61 -6.60 18.15
CA ALA A 319 -3.67 -6.36 17.17
C ALA A 319 -3.13 -5.59 15.95
N ALA A 320 -2.30 -4.58 16.19
CA ALA A 320 -1.62 -3.79 15.15
C ALA A 320 -0.70 -4.65 14.28
N ALA A 321 0.10 -5.53 14.89
CA ALA A 321 0.95 -6.49 14.18
C ALA A 321 0.11 -7.39 13.27
N TRP A 322 -0.99 -7.94 13.79
CA TRP A 322 -1.87 -8.86 13.06
C TRP A 322 -2.55 -8.19 11.87
N VAL A 323 -3.14 -7.02 12.08
CA VAL A 323 -3.77 -6.23 11.02
C VAL A 323 -2.74 -5.83 9.96
N GLY A 324 -1.57 -5.35 10.39
CA GLY A 324 -0.47 -5.00 9.50
C GLY A 324 -0.06 -6.18 8.63
N PHE A 325 0.17 -7.35 9.25
CA PHE A 325 0.58 -8.59 8.60
C PHE A 325 -0.39 -9.04 7.50
N ASN A 326 -1.68 -9.14 7.81
CA ASN A 326 -2.69 -9.55 6.83
C ASN A 326 -2.92 -8.49 5.75
N PHE A 327 -2.89 -7.20 6.11
CA PHE A 327 -2.97 -6.14 5.11
C PHE A 327 -1.77 -6.16 4.15
N GLY A 328 -0.57 -6.48 4.65
CA GLY A 328 0.61 -6.74 3.84
C GLY A 328 0.39 -7.93 2.91
N GLY A 329 -0.15 -9.03 3.44
CA GLY A 329 -0.52 -10.19 2.64
C GLY A 329 -1.49 -9.88 1.50
N ASN A 330 -2.50 -9.04 1.71
CA ASN A 330 -3.40 -8.61 0.63
C ASN A 330 -2.62 -7.99 -0.53
N LEU A 331 -1.69 -7.07 -0.24
CA LEU A 331 -0.88 -6.39 -1.25
C LEU A 331 0.10 -7.33 -1.98
N ALA A 332 0.35 -8.54 -1.47
CA ALA A 332 1.14 -9.58 -2.13
C ALA A 332 0.29 -10.60 -2.88
N LEU A 333 -0.81 -11.10 -2.29
CA LEU A 333 -1.61 -12.19 -2.83
C LEU A 333 -2.47 -11.78 -4.03
N PHE A 334 -3.00 -10.55 -4.06
CA PHE A 334 -3.81 -10.09 -5.20
C PHE A 334 -3.02 -9.99 -6.50
N PRO A 335 -1.83 -9.35 -6.57
CA PRO A 335 -1.07 -9.32 -7.81
C PRO A 335 -0.61 -10.70 -8.27
N THR A 336 -0.23 -11.60 -7.35
CA THR A 336 0.17 -12.96 -7.72
C THR A 336 -1.02 -13.78 -8.22
N THR A 337 -2.17 -13.69 -7.56
CA THR A 337 -3.37 -14.42 -7.99
C THR A 337 -3.90 -13.90 -9.32
N ALA A 338 -3.84 -12.58 -9.55
CA ALA A 338 -4.20 -12.00 -10.84
C ALA A 338 -3.27 -12.48 -11.97
N ALA A 339 -1.96 -12.58 -11.70
CA ALA A 339 -0.99 -13.12 -12.65
C ALA A 339 -1.24 -14.61 -12.96
N ASP A 340 -1.53 -15.42 -11.93
CA ASP A 340 -1.81 -16.85 -12.07
C ASP A 340 -3.12 -17.09 -12.86
N TYR A 341 -4.16 -16.28 -12.64
CA TYR A 341 -5.47 -16.48 -13.26
C TYR A 341 -5.57 -15.90 -14.67
N PHE A 342 -5.00 -14.73 -14.89
CA PHE A 342 -5.20 -13.94 -16.12
C PHE A 342 -3.94 -13.85 -17.00
N GLY A 343 -2.86 -14.50 -16.60
CA GLY A 343 -1.59 -14.50 -17.31
C GLY A 343 -0.70 -13.30 -16.99
N THR A 344 0.54 -13.38 -17.46
CA THR A 344 1.61 -12.44 -17.09
C THR A 344 1.89 -11.39 -18.15
N LYS A 345 1.48 -11.64 -19.41
CA LYS A 345 1.78 -10.73 -20.54
C LYS A 345 1.15 -9.34 -20.37
N ASN A 346 -0.08 -9.29 -19.84
CA ASN A 346 -0.83 -8.04 -19.63
C ASN A 346 -0.94 -7.67 -18.14
N VAL A 347 -0.10 -8.23 -17.26
CA VAL A 347 -0.25 -8.12 -15.80
C VAL A 347 -0.28 -6.68 -15.31
N GLY A 348 0.46 -5.76 -15.95
CA GLY A 348 0.50 -4.35 -15.56
C GLY A 348 -0.87 -3.68 -15.60
N ILE A 349 -1.57 -3.75 -16.73
CA ILE A 349 -2.91 -3.16 -16.88
C ILE A 349 -3.97 -3.98 -16.14
N ASN A 350 -3.86 -5.31 -16.15
CA ASN A 350 -4.81 -6.19 -15.46
C ASN A 350 -4.79 -5.95 -13.95
N TYR A 351 -3.59 -5.90 -13.35
CA TYR A 351 -3.44 -5.59 -11.94
C TYR A 351 -3.82 -4.15 -11.62
N ALA A 352 -3.49 -3.17 -12.48
CA ALA A 352 -3.89 -1.79 -12.25
C ALA A 352 -5.43 -1.62 -12.18
N LEU A 353 -6.19 -2.34 -13.01
CA LEU A 353 -7.65 -2.39 -12.91
C LEU A 353 -8.12 -3.08 -11.63
N LEU A 354 -7.50 -4.20 -11.24
CA LEU A 354 -7.83 -4.85 -9.97
C LEU A 354 -7.51 -3.94 -8.77
N PHE A 355 -6.43 -3.16 -8.84
CA PHE A 355 -6.00 -2.21 -7.81
C PHE A 355 -6.96 -1.03 -7.63
N THR A 356 -7.91 -0.80 -8.54
CA THR A 356 -8.99 0.16 -8.30
C THR A 356 -9.84 -0.22 -7.07
N ALA A 357 -9.90 -1.51 -6.71
CA ALA A 357 -10.49 -1.99 -5.47
C ALA A 357 -9.82 -1.37 -4.23
N TYR A 358 -8.49 -1.23 -4.26
CA TYR A 358 -7.74 -0.55 -3.20
C TYR A 358 -8.13 0.93 -3.10
N GLY A 359 -8.34 1.61 -4.24
CA GLY A 359 -8.83 2.98 -4.28
C GLY A 359 -10.21 3.14 -3.63
N VAL A 360 -11.16 2.25 -3.97
CA VAL A 360 -12.49 2.21 -3.35
C VAL A 360 -12.40 1.96 -1.84
N ALA A 361 -11.57 1.00 -1.42
CA ALA A 361 -11.33 0.72 -0.01
C ALA A 361 -10.67 1.89 0.73
N GLY A 362 -9.76 2.61 0.07
CA GLY A 362 -9.11 3.81 0.60
C GLY A 362 -10.08 4.96 0.83
N ILE A 363 -11.22 4.97 0.14
CA ILE A 363 -12.33 5.88 0.44
C ILE A 363 -13.19 5.31 1.56
N ALA A 364 -13.71 4.09 1.38
CA ALA A 364 -14.72 3.52 2.26
C ALA A 364 -14.21 3.29 3.69
N GLY A 365 -13.02 2.72 3.87
CA GLY A 365 -12.48 2.36 5.19
C GLY A 365 -12.22 3.58 6.10
N PRO A 366 -11.39 4.55 5.68
CA PRO A 366 -11.14 5.75 6.47
C PRO A 366 -12.40 6.58 6.72
N ILE A 367 -13.25 6.79 5.70
CA ILE A 367 -14.50 7.54 5.89
C ILE A 367 -15.40 6.85 6.89
N LEU A 368 -15.57 5.52 6.81
CA LEU A 368 -16.33 4.74 7.79
C LEU A 368 -15.78 4.96 9.21
N ALA A 369 -14.45 4.89 9.38
CA ALA A 369 -13.81 5.12 10.68
C ALA A 369 -14.12 6.52 11.24
N GLY A 370 -13.98 7.55 10.39
CA GLY A 370 -14.17 8.94 10.79
C GLY A 370 -15.62 9.27 11.08
N SER A 371 -16.54 8.93 10.19
CA SER A 371 -17.96 9.28 10.31
C SER A 371 -18.62 8.59 11.48
N VAL A 372 -18.31 7.31 11.68
CA VAL A 372 -18.83 6.55 12.82
C VAL A 372 -18.35 7.14 14.13
N PHE A 373 -17.06 7.50 14.23
CA PHE A 373 -16.53 8.12 15.44
C PHE A 373 -17.17 9.49 15.70
N ASP A 374 -17.30 10.34 14.68
CA ASP A 374 -17.92 11.66 14.82
C ASP A 374 -19.41 11.57 15.22
N MET A 375 -20.13 10.53 14.76
CA MET A 375 -21.54 10.31 15.11
C MET A 375 -21.77 9.66 16.48
N THR A 376 -20.89 8.73 16.88
CA THR A 376 -21.15 7.84 18.02
C THR A 376 -20.15 7.99 19.17
N GLY A 377 -19.04 8.69 18.95
CA GLY A 377 -17.92 8.78 19.89
C GLY A 377 -17.11 7.47 20.03
N SER A 378 -17.36 6.45 19.21
CA SER A 378 -16.73 5.14 19.32
C SER A 378 -16.26 4.58 17.98
N TYR A 379 -15.14 3.86 17.98
CA TYR A 379 -14.59 3.19 16.80
C TYR A 379 -15.15 1.78 16.57
N ILE A 380 -15.86 1.19 17.55
CA ILE A 380 -16.34 -0.21 17.49
C ILE A 380 -17.23 -0.47 16.27
N TRP A 381 -18.08 0.49 15.94
CA TRP A 381 -19.04 0.41 14.85
C TRP A 381 -18.38 0.54 13.47
N ALA A 382 -17.08 0.86 13.40
CA ALA A 382 -16.29 0.80 12.18
C ALA A 382 -15.57 -0.57 12.05
N PHE A 383 -15.20 -1.19 13.18
CA PHE A 383 -14.50 -2.47 13.21
C PHE A 383 -15.40 -3.65 12.87
N ILE A 384 -16.61 -3.72 13.45
CA ILE A 384 -17.53 -4.84 13.25
C ILE A 384 -17.91 -5.03 11.76
N PRO A 385 -18.38 -4.00 11.02
CA PRO A 385 -18.70 -4.16 9.61
C PRO A 385 -17.49 -4.54 8.76
N SER A 386 -16.31 -4.04 9.11
CA SER A 386 -15.06 -4.39 8.43
C SER A 386 -14.65 -5.85 8.67
N GLY A 387 -14.83 -6.35 9.89
CA GLY A 387 -14.64 -7.77 10.21
C GLY A 387 -15.61 -8.68 9.47
N ALA A 388 -16.90 -8.32 9.46
CA ALA A 388 -17.90 -9.03 8.68
C ALA A 388 -17.57 -9.04 7.17
N ALA A 389 -17.13 -7.91 6.61
CA ALA A 389 -16.71 -7.83 5.22
C ALA A 389 -15.53 -8.77 4.90
N CYS A 390 -14.54 -8.88 5.80
CA CYS A 390 -13.45 -9.84 5.67
C CYS A 390 -13.94 -11.30 5.75
N LEU A 391 -14.86 -11.64 6.66
CA LEU A 391 -15.42 -12.99 6.75
C LEU A 391 -16.25 -13.35 5.50
N ILE A 392 -16.99 -12.40 4.94
CA ILE A 392 -17.68 -12.57 3.65
C ILE A 392 -16.64 -12.82 2.54
N ALA A 393 -15.54 -12.06 2.51
CA ALA A 393 -14.46 -12.28 1.54
C ALA A 393 -13.80 -13.67 1.70
N ALA A 394 -13.68 -14.20 2.91
CA ALA A 394 -13.27 -15.59 3.14
C ALA A 394 -14.29 -16.60 2.60
N GLY A 395 -15.59 -16.32 2.70
CA GLY A 395 -16.63 -17.13 2.06
C GLY A 395 -16.52 -17.11 0.53
N VAL A 396 -16.34 -15.92 -0.05
CA VAL A 396 -16.15 -15.74 -1.50
C VAL A 396 -14.90 -16.46 -2.00
N SER A 397 -13.81 -16.45 -1.22
CA SER A 397 -12.56 -17.13 -1.60
C SER A 397 -12.71 -18.65 -1.72
N LEU A 398 -13.65 -19.27 -1.01
CA LEU A 398 -13.94 -20.71 -1.16
C LEU A 398 -14.43 -21.06 -2.58
N GLY A 399 -15.08 -20.10 -3.26
CA GLY A 399 -15.53 -20.23 -4.65
C GLY A 399 -14.44 -19.97 -5.70
N LEU A 400 -13.27 -19.44 -5.32
CA LEU A 400 -12.21 -19.11 -6.27
C LEU A 400 -11.69 -20.35 -6.99
N ARG A 401 -11.68 -20.28 -8.32
CA ARG A 401 -11.10 -21.26 -9.23
C ARG A 401 -10.58 -20.52 -10.45
N SER A 402 -9.51 -21.04 -11.06
CA SER A 402 -8.95 -20.45 -12.27
C SER A 402 -10.02 -20.29 -13.37
N PRO A 403 -10.06 -19.17 -14.10
CA PRO A 403 -11.00 -18.96 -15.20
C PRO A 403 -10.70 -19.92 -16.36
N SER A 404 -11.75 -20.48 -16.97
CA SER A 404 -11.66 -21.21 -18.25
C SER A 404 -12.15 -20.31 -19.39
N ARG A 405 -11.53 -20.42 -20.58
CA ARG A 405 -12.13 -19.91 -21.82
C ARG A 405 -13.27 -20.86 -22.22
N ASN A 406 -14.50 -20.53 -21.84
CA ASN A 406 -15.69 -21.07 -22.50
C ASN A 406 -16.35 -19.94 -23.28
#